data_AF-A0A4Z2F5J0-F1
#
_entry.id   AF-A0A4Z2F5J0-F1
#
_cell.length_a   1.000
_cell.length_b   1.000
_cell.length_c   1.000
_cell.angle_alpha   90.00
_cell.angle_beta   90.00
_cell.angle_gamma   90.00
#
_symmetry.space_group_name_H-M   'P 1'
#
loop_
_entity.id
_entity.type
_entity.pdbx_description
1 polymer ?
#
loop_
_entity_poly.entity_id
_entity_poly.type
_entity_poly.pdbx_seq_one_letter_code
_entity_poly.pdbx_strand_id
1 'polypeptide(L)'
;MLLWTRGARRCSLPLALALGLPLVLLLSDGYSEASVYHIKGLCFHKDKHYRAGESFWRGCDKCFCHASGSYCLTPMKPTSWPRKCRRVRTECGYTVVYKEDPRAKCRAYSWIL
;
A
#
# COMPACT_ATOMS: atom_id res chain seq x y z
N MET A 1 -15.43 -52.80 -14.18
CA MET A 1 -16.80 -52.89 -13.64
C MET A 1 -16.83 -52.27 -12.25
N LEU A 2 -17.83 -51.42 -12.04
CA LEU A 2 -18.32 -50.86 -10.76
C LEU A 2 -17.52 -49.74 -10.09
N LEU A 3 -18.07 -48.54 -10.33
CA LEU A 3 -17.84 -47.27 -9.68
C LEU A 3 -18.13 -47.35 -8.18
N TRP A 4 -17.31 -46.66 -7.37
CA TRP A 4 -17.69 -46.26 -6.01
C TRP A 4 -18.14 -44.80 -6.04
N THR A 5 -19.45 -44.59 -5.97
CA THR A 5 -20.08 -43.28 -5.84
C THR A 5 -19.98 -42.79 -4.40
N ARG A 6 -19.22 -41.71 -4.16
CA ARG A 6 -19.27 -40.95 -2.90
C ARG A 6 -20.58 -40.15 -2.85
N GLY A 7 -21.33 -40.35 -1.76
CA GLY A 7 -22.62 -39.72 -1.52
C GLY A 7 -22.56 -38.19 -1.50
N ALA A 8 -23.36 -37.59 -2.38
CA ALA A 8 -23.64 -36.16 -2.42
C ALA A 8 -24.61 -35.79 -1.28
N ARG A 9 -24.16 -34.96 -0.34
CA ARG A 9 -25.07 -34.24 0.56
C ARG A 9 -25.79 -33.19 -0.27
N ARG A 10 -27.10 -33.32 -0.38
CA ARG A 10 -28.01 -32.34 -0.96
C ARG A 10 -28.02 -31.10 -0.05
N CYS A 11 -27.19 -30.10 -0.35
CA CYS A 11 -27.47 -28.74 0.05
C CYS A 11 -28.46 -28.17 -0.97
N SER A 12 -29.73 -28.09 -0.58
CA SER A 12 -30.74 -27.31 -1.28
C SER A 12 -30.32 -25.83 -1.28
N LEU A 13 -29.70 -25.38 -2.37
CA LEU A 13 -29.45 -23.96 -2.62
C LEU A 13 -30.78 -23.29 -2.97
N PRO A 14 -31.18 -22.20 -2.29
CA PRO A 14 -32.22 -21.35 -2.83
C PRO A 14 -31.67 -20.69 -4.10
N LEU A 15 -32.41 -20.81 -5.21
CA LEU A 15 -32.20 -20.03 -6.43
C LEU A 15 -32.52 -18.55 -6.13
N ALA A 16 -31.56 -17.84 -5.55
CA ALA A 16 -31.55 -16.38 -5.53
C ALA A 16 -30.10 -15.91 -5.40
N LEU A 17 -29.75 -14.88 -6.18
CA LEU A 17 -28.44 -14.22 -6.26
C LEU A 17 -27.48 -14.77 -7.34
N ALA A 18 -27.97 -14.81 -8.58
CA ALA A 18 -27.14 -14.87 -9.78
C ALA A 18 -26.72 -13.48 -10.33
N LEU A 19 -26.83 -12.41 -9.54
CA LEU A 19 -26.48 -11.04 -9.96
C LEU A 19 -25.71 -10.33 -8.85
N GLY A 20 -24.39 -10.47 -8.82
CA GLY A 20 -23.58 -9.74 -7.85
C GLY A 20 -22.09 -10.06 -7.81
N LEU A 21 -21.50 -10.61 -8.87
CA LEU A 21 -20.08 -11.00 -8.86
C LEU A 21 -19.20 -10.47 -10.02
N PRO A 22 -19.35 -9.22 -10.50
CA PRO A 22 -18.22 -8.57 -11.18
C PRO A 22 -17.80 -7.23 -10.56
N LEU A 23 -18.19 -6.90 -9.31
CA LEU A 23 -17.91 -5.59 -8.70
C LEU A 23 -16.93 -5.64 -7.50
N VAL A 24 -16.01 -6.59 -7.46
CA VAL A 24 -14.98 -6.64 -6.40
C VAL A 24 -13.57 -6.32 -6.93
N LEU A 25 -13.38 -6.17 -8.25
CA LEU A 25 -12.05 -5.99 -8.86
C LEU A 25 -11.60 -4.52 -9.07
N LEU A 26 -12.36 -3.51 -8.64
CA LEU A 26 -12.04 -2.08 -8.92
C LEU A 26 -11.50 -1.29 -7.71
N LEU A 27 -11.14 -1.95 -6.60
CA LEU A 27 -10.56 -1.28 -5.43
C LEU A 27 -9.13 -1.76 -5.16
N SER A 28 -8.21 -1.45 -6.08
CA SER A 28 -6.78 -1.48 -5.77
C SER A 28 -6.05 -0.33 -6.45
N ASP A 29 -6.58 0.89 -6.33
CA ASP A 29 -5.83 2.09 -6.68
C ASP A 29 -5.11 2.62 -5.44
N GLY A 30 -3.77 2.57 -5.50
CA GLY A 30 -2.90 3.25 -4.54
C GLY A 30 -2.03 2.33 -3.69
N TYR A 31 -1.20 1.48 -4.30
CA TYR A 31 0.01 1.03 -3.61
C TYR A 31 0.85 2.28 -3.31
N SER A 32 0.89 2.71 -2.04
CA SER A 32 1.79 3.78 -1.60
C SER A 32 3.20 3.19 -1.54
N GLU A 33 4.09 3.62 -2.44
CA GLU A 33 5.47 3.16 -2.54
C GLU A 33 6.30 3.69 -1.35
N ALA A 34 6.24 2.96 -0.23
CA ALA A 34 6.94 3.28 1.02
C ALA A 34 7.56 2.02 1.67
N SER A 35 8.73 2.16 2.31
CA SER A 35 9.27 1.14 3.23
C SER A 35 8.47 1.14 4.52
N VAL A 36 8.17 -0.04 5.04
CA VAL A 36 7.58 -0.20 6.37
C VAL A 36 8.65 -0.68 7.36
N TYR A 37 8.77 -0.01 8.50
CA TYR A 37 9.54 -0.51 9.64
C TYR A 37 8.77 -0.35 10.95
N HIS A 38 9.06 -1.20 11.93
CA HIS A 38 8.31 -1.28 13.19
C HIS A 38 9.18 -0.87 14.37
N ILE A 39 8.60 -0.08 15.27
CA ILE A 39 9.17 0.32 16.55
C ILE A 39 8.30 -0.31 17.63
N LYS A 40 8.88 -1.12 18.52
CA LYS A 40 8.16 -1.77 19.63
C LYS A 40 8.06 -0.82 20.82
N GLY A 41 6.97 -0.89 21.58
CA GLY A 41 6.79 -0.17 22.84
C GLY A 41 5.81 1.00 22.76
N LEU A 42 5.92 1.96 23.68
CA LEU A 42 5.06 3.14 23.67
C LEU A 42 5.42 4.08 22.51
N CYS A 43 4.41 4.70 21.90
CA CYS A 43 4.62 5.69 20.84
C CYS A 43 5.04 7.03 21.44
N PHE A 44 6.32 7.17 21.75
CA PHE A 44 6.89 8.41 22.27
C PHE A 44 7.81 9.05 21.22
N HIS A 45 7.51 10.29 20.83
CA HIS A 45 8.32 11.03 19.88
C HIS A 45 8.33 12.53 20.22
N LYS A 46 9.54 13.12 20.31
CA LYS A 46 9.76 14.54 20.63
C LYS A 46 8.94 15.00 21.85
N ASP A 47 9.12 14.31 22.96
CA ASP A 47 8.48 14.61 24.24
C ASP A 47 6.95 14.51 24.25
N LYS A 48 6.36 13.94 23.19
CA LYS A 48 4.93 13.67 23.10
C LYS A 48 4.65 12.17 23.07
N HIS A 49 3.73 11.74 23.95
CA HIS A 49 3.09 10.43 23.88
C HIS A 49 1.93 10.47 22.88
N TYR A 50 1.96 9.57 21.91
CA TYR A 50 0.89 9.35 20.94
C TYR A 50 0.04 8.14 21.38
N ARG A 51 -1.27 8.28 21.27
CA ARG A 51 -2.25 7.22 21.54
C ARG A 51 -2.38 6.31 20.33
N ALA A 52 -2.85 5.08 20.57
CA ALA A 52 -3.18 4.17 19.48
C ALA A 52 -4.20 4.82 18.53
N GLY A 53 -3.97 4.69 17.22
CA GLY A 53 -4.74 5.35 16.16
C GLY A 53 -4.22 6.73 15.76
N GLU A 54 -3.35 7.36 16.56
CA GLU A 54 -2.70 8.61 16.15
C GLU A 54 -1.55 8.37 15.18
N SER A 55 -1.20 9.40 14.41
CA SER A 55 -0.04 9.40 13.55
C SER A 55 0.84 10.61 13.80
N PHE A 56 2.12 10.49 13.47
CA PHE A 56 3.10 11.55 13.62
C PHE A 56 4.18 11.47 12.54
N TRP A 57 4.78 12.62 12.27
CA TRP A 57 5.91 12.72 11.35
C TRP A 57 7.23 12.62 12.12
N ARG A 58 8.10 11.71 11.68
CA ARG A 58 9.49 11.57 12.14
C ARG A 58 10.41 11.90 10.98
N GLY A 59 10.69 13.18 10.78
CA GLY A 59 11.32 13.63 9.54
C GLY A 59 10.36 13.39 8.37
N CYS A 60 10.82 12.71 7.33
CA CYS A 60 9.97 12.33 6.19
C CYS A 60 9.20 11.02 6.38
N ASP A 61 9.40 10.33 7.50
CA ASP A 61 8.67 9.11 7.78
C ASP A 61 7.32 9.45 8.41
N LYS A 62 6.25 8.83 7.89
CA LYS A 62 4.92 8.90 8.50
C LYS A 62 4.73 7.68 9.40
N CYS A 63 4.67 7.91 10.71
CA CYS A 63 4.49 6.88 11.70
C CYS A 63 3.05 6.79 12.18
N PHE A 64 2.57 5.58 12.38
CA PHE A 64 1.23 5.26 12.87
C PHE A 64 1.36 4.49 14.18
N CYS A 65 0.71 4.99 15.23
CA CYS A 65 0.76 4.40 16.55
C CYS A 65 -0.31 3.32 16.72
N HIS A 66 0.11 2.20 17.31
CA HIS A 66 -0.73 1.08 17.72
C HIS A 66 -0.49 0.78 19.21
N ALA A 67 -1.31 -0.09 19.81
CA ALA A 67 -1.21 -0.44 21.22
C ALA A 67 0.15 -1.04 21.63
N SER A 68 0.88 -1.62 20.67
CA SER A 68 2.13 -2.37 20.90
C SER A 68 3.39 -1.67 20.37
N GLY A 69 3.27 -0.48 19.80
CA GLY A 69 4.35 0.13 19.02
C GLY A 69 3.85 1.07 17.94
N SER A 70 4.76 1.52 17.09
CA SER A 70 4.42 2.21 15.85
C SER A 70 4.99 1.48 14.65
N TYR A 71 4.37 1.67 13.48
CA TYR A 71 4.99 1.37 12.21
C TYR A 71 5.15 2.67 11.42
N CYS A 72 6.26 2.82 10.73
CA CYS A 72 6.60 4.02 10.00
C CYS A 72 6.78 3.72 8.52
N LEU A 73 6.29 4.64 7.70
CA LEU A 73 6.38 4.61 6.25
C LEU A 73 7.46 5.60 5.79
N THR A 74 8.56 5.09 5.26
CA THR A 74 9.61 5.90 4.63
C THR A 74 9.33 6.01 3.13
N PRO A 75 9.34 7.23 2.55
CA PRO A 75 9.14 7.41 1.11
C PRO A 75 10.22 6.68 0.29
N MET A 76 9.81 5.83 -0.65
CA MET A 76 10.76 5.11 -1.50
C MET A 76 11.42 6.04 -2.53
N LYS A 77 12.57 5.58 -3.05
CA LYS A 77 13.33 6.23 -4.11
C LYS A 77 13.15 5.47 -5.43
N PRO A 78 12.74 6.14 -6.52
CA PRO A 78 12.61 5.49 -7.80
C PRO A 78 14.00 5.17 -8.35
N THR A 79 14.14 4.02 -8.98
CA THR A 79 15.39 3.51 -9.57
C THR A 79 15.34 3.37 -11.08
N SER A 80 14.14 3.23 -11.68
CA SER A 80 13.98 3.11 -13.11
C SER A 80 12.73 3.83 -13.62
N TRP A 81 12.81 4.38 -14.83
CA TRP A 81 11.76 5.15 -15.50
C TRP A 81 12.04 5.25 -17.02
N PRO A 82 11.06 5.68 -17.86
CA PRO A 82 11.30 5.90 -19.29
C PRO A 82 12.44 6.90 -19.56
N ARG A 83 13.22 6.71 -20.63
CA ARG A 83 14.37 7.60 -20.97
C ARG A 83 14.02 9.08 -21.16
N LYS A 84 12.79 9.38 -21.59
CA LYS A 84 12.25 10.74 -21.72
C LYS A 84 11.92 11.43 -20.39
N CYS A 85 12.04 10.70 -19.28
CA CYS A 85 11.74 11.20 -17.96
C CYS A 85 13.01 11.40 -17.12
N ARG A 86 12.88 12.16 -16.04
CA ARG A 86 13.92 12.37 -15.04
C ARG A 86 13.32 12.39 -13.64
N ARG A 87 14.13 12.02 -12.65
CA ARG A 87 13.78 12.14 -11.23
C ARG A 87 14.05 13.55 -10.72
N VAL A 88 13.08 14.11 -10.00
CA VAL A 88 13.17 15.39 -9.29
C VAL A 88 12.98 15.12 -7.80
N ARG A 89 13.84 15.71 -6.95
CA ARG A 89 13.71 15.62 -5.50
C ARG A 89 12.60 16.54 -5.01
N THR A 90 11.75 16.04 -4.13
CA THR A 90 10.74 16.82 -3.41
C THR A 90 11.14 16.96 -1.95
N GLU A 91 10.33 17.64 -1.13
CA GLU A 91 10.58 17.79 0.31
C GLU A 91 10.81 16.45 1.01
N CYS A 92 9.90 15.50 0.82
CA CYS A 92 9.95 14.17 1.42
C CYS A 92 9.86 13.05 0.39
N GLY A 93 10.63 13.14 -0.69
CA GLY A 93 10.75 12.03 -1.64
C GLY A 93 11.22 12.45 -3.02
N TYR A 94 10.64 11.79 -4.01
CA TYR A 94 10.97 12.00 -5.41
C TYR A 94 9.72 11.93 -6.27
N THR A 95 9.71 12.71 -7.35
CA THR A 95 8.75 12.55 -8.43
C THR A 95 9.52 12.30 -9.71
N VAL A 96 9.03 11.40 -10.54
CA VAL A 96 9.55 11.25 -11.91
C VAL A 96 8.67 12.09 -12.82
N VAL A 97 9.28 12.96 -13.61
CA VAL A 97 8.58 13.90 -14.50
C VAL A 97 9.17 13.83 -15.90
N TYR A 98 8.44 14.34 -16.90
CA TYR A 98 8.99 14.47 -18.25
C TYR A 98 10.16 15.47 -18.26
N LYS A 99 11.14 15.23 -19.12
CA LYS A 99 12.27 16.17 -19.28
C LYS A 99 11.81 17.47 -19.93
N GLU A 100 10.90 17.36 -20.89
CA GLU A 100 10.37 18.44 -21.70
C GLU A 100 9.35 19.29 -20.93
N ASP A 101 8.50 18.65 -20.12
CA ASP A 101 7.56 19.32 -19.23
C ASP A 101 7.65 18.76 -17.80
N PRO A 102 8.39 19.44 -16.88
CA PRO A 102 8.51 19.02 -15.50
C PRO A 102 7.20 19.08 -14.69
N ARG A 103 6.12 19.69 -15.21
CA ARG A 103 4.81 19.70 -14.55
C ARG A 103 4.06 18.37 -14.78
N ALA A 104 4.37 17.68 -15.87
CA ALA A 104 3.80 16.39 -16.21
C ALA A 104 4.56 15.24 -15.51
N LYS A 105 3.82 14.39 -14.78
CA LYS A 105 4.39 13.22 -14.08
C LYS A 105 4.58 12.02 -15.01
N CYS A 106 5.66 11.29 -14.80
CA CYS A 106 5.92 9.98 -15.39
C CYS A 106 5.75 8.88 -14.34
N ARG A 107 5.38 7.68 -14.81
CA ARG A 107 5.44 6.47 -14.00
C ARG A 107 6.88 5.97 -13.90
N ALA A 108 7.36 5.71 -12.68
CA ALA A 108 8.56 4.92 -12.46
C ALA A 108 8.21 3.43 -12.50
N TYR A 109 9.16 2.60 -12.90
CA TYR A 109 8.96 1.15 -13.01
C TYR A 109 9.43 0.37 -11.78
N SER A 110 10.33 0.95 -11.00
CA SER A 110 10.91 0.27 -9.83
C SER A 110 11.36 1.28 -8.78
N TRP A 111 11.34 0.83 -7.53
CA TRP A 111 11.58 1.63 -6.33
C TRP A 111 12.39 0.84 -5.31
N ILE A 112 13.24 1.54 -4.56
CA ILE A 112 14.01 0.98 -3.44
C ILE A 112 13.86 1.86 -2.20
N LEU A 113 14.22 1.29 -1.05
CA LEU A 113 14.29 2.01 0.23
C LEU A 113 15.48 2.97 0.26
#